data_AF-A0A1E5LAF7-F1
#
_entry.id   AF-A0A1E5LAF7-F1
#
_cell.length_a   1.000
_cell.length_b   1.000
_cell.length_c   1.000
_cell.angle_alpha   90.00
_cell.angle_beta   90.00
_cell.angle_gamma   90.00
#
_symmetry.space_group_name_H-M   'P 1'
#
loop_
_entity.id
_entity.type
_entity.pdbx_description
1 polymer ?
#
loop_
_entity_poly.entity_id
_entity_poly.type
_entity_poly.pdbx_seq_one_letter_code
_entity_poly.pdbx_strand_id
1 'polypeptide(L)'
;MKIKRYFLAMLLVFAISIVGCTPTKDHTTPNTPPSDNPELATTWNEERVYAFLEEVNLHVRQIPYQTNSKEAVIQQYEQYFSPELSETIFNSLYDKTDTGWLVPDSDAGLIFVVLGKSNESSATEFEFKEDSIRIRETYDMGMYNAIEYTISFDTGKPIITDWIRE
;
A
#
# COMPACT_ATOMS: atom_id res chain seq x y z
N MET A 1 -37.06 21.10 -39.79
CA MET A 1 -36.51 22.21 -40.60
C MET A 1 -35.15 22.57 -40.03
N LYS A 2 -34.06 22.27 -40.76
CA LYS A 2 -32.67 22.49 -40.31
C LYS A 2 -32.24 23.91 -40.69
N ILE A 3 -31.73 24.69 -39.74
CA ILE A 3 -31.01 25.93 -40.01
C ILE A 3 -29.60 25.77 -39.44
N LYS A 4 -28.63 25.60 -40.34
CA LYS A 4 -27.22 25.89 -40.08
C LYS A 4 -27.02 27.39 -40.23
N ARG A 5 -26.28 28.04 -39.32
CA ARG A 5 -25.38 29.16 -39.66
C ARG A 5 -24.15 29.12 -38.74
N TYR A 6 -23.00 29.18 -39.41
CA TYR A 6 -21.65 29.31 -38.88
C TYR A 6 -21.35 30.77 -38.51
N PHE A 7 -20.50 31.01 -37.50
CA PHE A 7 -19.60 32.19 -37.36
C PHE A 7 -18.64 31.84 -36.20
N LEU A 8 -17.41 31.39 -36.46
CA LEU A 8 -16.19 32.12 -36.81
C LEU A 8 -15.68 33.08 -35.71
N ALA A 9 -14.59 32.63 -35.08
CA ALA A 9 -13.44 33.35 -34.51
C ALA A 9 -13.65 34.48 -33.49
N MET A 10 -13.00 34.35 -32.32
CA MET A 10 -11.88 35.27 -32.01
C MET A 10 -10.98 34.72 -30.90
N LEU A 11 -9.70 34.68 -31.23
CA LEU A 11 -8.55 34.49 -30.34
C LEU A 11 -8.51 35.62 -29.30
N LEU A 12 -8.18 35.33 -28.05
CA LEU A 12 -7.66 36.35 -27.15
C LEU A 12 -6.59 35.76 -26.23
N VAL A 13 -5.34 36.07 -26.60
CA VAL A 13 -4.13 35.84 -25.82
C VAL A 13 -4.02 36.99 -24.81
N PHE A 14 -3.98 36.68 -23.53
CA PHE A 14 -3.46 37.60 -22.52
C PHE A 14 -2.31 36.93 -21.79
N ALA A 15 -1.10 37.32 -22.17
CA ALA A 15 0.09 37.15 -21.36
C ALA A 15 0.14 38.34 -20.38
N ILE A 16 0.11 38.06 -19.08
CA ILE A 16 0.46 39.03 -18.05
C ILE A 16 1.63 38.46 -17.28
N SER A 17 2.81 38.97 -17.61
CA SER A 17 4.03 38.82 -16.81
C SER A 17 3.95 39.76 -15.62
N ILE A 18 4.03 39.23 -14.40
CA ILE A 18 4.43 40.03 -13.23
C ILE A 18 5.55 39.28 -12.54
N VAL A 19 6.76 39.77 -12.79
CA VAL A 19 7.95 39.49 -11.98
C VAL A 19 7.85 40.31 -10.71
N GLY A 20 7.96 39.67 -9.56
CA GLY A 20 8.11 40.30 -8.25
C GLY A 20 8.77 39.35 -7.26
N CYS A 21 10.10 39.39 -7.18
CA CYS A 21 10.91 38.75 -6.12
C CYS A 21 10.66 39.46 -4.76
N THR A 22 10.67 38.79 -3.61
CA THR A 22 11.84 38.30 -2.83
C THR A 22 11.29 37.78 -1.45
N PRO A 23 12.11 37.31 -0.47
CA PRO A 23 12.87 36.06 -0.41
C PRO A 23 12.61 35.28 0.91
N THR A 24 12.77 33.95 0.98
CA THR A 24 13.27 33.29 2.23
C THR A 24 13.63 31.82 2.04
N LYS A 25 14.90 31.53 2.36
CA LYS A 25 15.47 30.28 2.88
C LYS A 25 15.37 29.01 2.03
N ASP A 26 16.53 28.67 1.48
CA ASP A 26 16.95 27.30 1.26
C ASP A 26 16.64 26.42 2.47
N HIS A 27 15.72 25.47 2.29
CA HIS A 27 15.87 24.16 2.85
C HIS A 27 15.58 23.17 1.73
N THR A 28 16.65 22.54 1.27
CA THR A 28 16.67 21.51 0.22
C THR A 28 15.68 20.40 0.55
N THR A 29 14.52 20.39 -0.11
CA THR A 29 13.75 19.17 -0.34
C THR A 29 14.47 18.40 -1.44
N PRO A 30 14.81 17.11 -1.28
CA PRO A 30 15.10 16.28 -2.44
C PRO A 30 13.78 16.13 -3.19
N ASN A 31 13.59 16.95 -4.22
CA ASN A 31 12.60 16.71 -5.26
C ASN A 31 13.08 15.50 -6.05
N THR A 32 12.78 14.30 -5.57
CA THR A 32 12.73 13.14 -6.47
C THR A 32 11.47 13.35 -7.31
N PRO A 33 11.58 13.58 -8.63
CA PRO A 33 10.39 13.58 -9.48
C PRO A 33 9.68 12.22 -9.32
N PRO A 34 8.35 12.16 -9.37
CA PRO A 34 7.68 10.87 -9.49
C PRO A 34 8.32 10.12 -10.66
N SER A 35 8.72 8.87 -10.45
CA SER A 35 9.23 8.02 -11.51
C SER A 35 8.16 7.97 -12.60
N ASP A 36 8.40 8.59 -13.76
CA ASP A 36 7.47 8.69 -14.90
C ASP A 36 7.14 7.32 -15.53
N ASN A 37 7.63 6.23 -14.95
CA ASN A 37 7.29 4.87 -15.32
C ASN A 37 6.78 4.15 -14.07
N PRO A 38 5.47 3.82 -13.98
CA PRO A 38 4.98 2.94 -12.92
C PRO A 38 5.72 1.61 -13.05
N GLU A 39 6.25 1.14 -11.94
CA GLU A 39 6.90 -0.16 -11.91
C GLU A 39 5.86 -1.24 -12.22
N LEU A 40 6.07 -2.03 -13.28
CA LEU A 40 5.10 -3.07 -13.66
C LEU A 40 5.32 -4.34 -12.84
N ALA A 41 4.24 -4.96 -12.36
CA ALA A 41 4.28 -6.23 -11.63
C ALA A 41 4.95 -7.35 -12.43
N THR A 42 4.79 -7.36 -13.76
CA THR A 42 5.46 -8.32 -14.68
C THR A 42 6.98 -8.27 -14.66
N THR A 43 7.58 -7.22 -14.11
CA THR A 43 9.04 -7.10 -13.96
C THR A 43 9.57 -7.73 -12.66
N TRP A 44 8.68 -8.15 -11.77
CA TRP A 44 9.03 -8.80 -10.51
C TRP A 44 9.13 -10.31 -10.70
N ASN A 45 10.01 -10.92 -9.91
CA ASN A 45 10.10 -12.37 -9.74
C ASN A 45 9.77 -12.74 -8.30
N GLU A 46 9.63 -14.03 -8.00
CA GLU A 46 9.32 -14.51 -6.65
C GLU A 46 10.31 -14.01 -5.59
N GLU A 47 11.62 -13.98 -5.90
CA GLU A 47 12.64 -13.50 -4.96
C GLU A 47 12.39 -12.05 -4.53
N ARG A 48 12.01 -11.20 -5.49
CA ARG A 48 11.67 -9.81 -5.20
C ARG A 48 10.37 -9.66 -4.42
N VAL A 49 9.38 -10.51 -4.70
CA VAL A 49 8.14 -10.58 -3.91
C VAL A 49 8.46 -10.95 -2.47
N TYR A 50 9.25 -12.00 -2.23
CA TYR A 50 9.65 -12.40 -0.87
C TYR A 50 10.41 -11.30 -0.14
N ALA A 51 11.37 -10.64 -0.79
CA ALA A 51 12.12 -9.53 -0.19
C ALA A 51 11.19 -8.37 0.23
N PHE A 52 10.20 -8.03 -0.60
CA PHE A 52 9.20 -7.03 -0.26
C PHE A 52 8.35 -7.47 0.94
N LEU A 53 7.88 -8.70 0.96
CA LEU A 53 7.06 -9.22 2.06
C LEU A 53 7.83 -9.31 3.39
N GLU A 54 9.14 -9.60 3.34
CA GLU A 54 10.03 -9.52 4.51
C GLU A 54 10.14 -8.08 5.03
N GLU A 55 10.31 -7.10 4.15
CA GLU A 55 10.33 -5.67 4.51
C GLU A 55 9.03 -5.26 5.20
N VAL A 56 7.88 -5.62 4.63
CA VAL A 56 6.56 -5.37 5.22
C VAL A 56 6.45 -5.99 6.61
N ASN A 57 6.85 -7.27 6.77
CA ASN A 57 6.79 -7.96 8.05
C ASN A 57 7.69 -7.32 9.11
N LEU A 58 8.89 -6.88 8.73
CA LEU A 58 9.80 -6.18 9.63
C LEU A 58 9.20 -4.86 10.12
N HIS A 59 8.56 -4.10 9.23
CA HIS A 59 7.87 -2.86 9.58
C HIS A 59 6.70 -3.10 10.53
N VAL A 60 5.82 -4.05 10.22
CA VAL A 60 4.64 -4.37 11.04
C VAL A 60 5.03 -4.76 12.47
N ARG A 61 6.15 -5.49 12.65
CA ARG A 61 6.66 -5.86 13.98
C ARG A 61 7.10 -4.68 14.85
N GLN A 62 7.32 -3.52 14.26
CA GLN A 62 7.70 -2.29 14.98
C GLN A 62 6.48 -1.49 15.42
N ILE A 63 5.30 -1.78 14.87
CA ILE A 63 4.04 -1.12 15.24
C ILE A 63 3.67 -1.56 16.67
N PRO A 64 3.34 -0.63 17.57
CA PRO A 64 3.15 -0.94 18.98
C PRO A 64 1.87 -1.75 19.22
N TYR A 65 1.98 -2.84 19.98
CA TYR A 65 0.83 -3.66 20.39
C TYR A 65 -0.18 -2.91 21.27
N GLN A 66 0.23 -1.82 21.92
CA GLN A 66 -0.65 -0.94 22.69
C GLN A 66 -0.50 0.51 22.22
N THR A 67 -1.62 1.20 22.01
CA THR A 67 -1.63 2.60 21.58
C THR A 67 -2.80 3.36 22.20
N ASN A 68 -2.66 4.68 22.34
CA ASN A 68 -3.78 5.59 22.66
C ASN A 68 -4.28 6.35 21.41
N SER A 69 -3.68 6.14 20.24
CA SER A 69 -4.09 6.74 18.97
C SER A 69 -4.26 5.67 17.90
N LYS A 70 -5.51 5.51 17.45
CA LYS A 70 -5.87 4.66 16.31
C LYS A 70 -5.24 5.20 15.03
N GLU A 71 -5.32 6.51 14.84
CA GLU A 71 -4.88 7.21 13.63
C GLU A 71 -3.36 7.07 13.41
N ALA A 72 -2.56 7.19 14.48
CA ALA A 72 -1.11 7.03 14.38
C ALA A 72 -0.67 5.60 14.03
N VAL A 73 -1.47 4.59 14.40
CA VAL A 73 -1.20 3.20 14.01
C VAL A 73 -1.65 2.95 12.57
N ILE A 74 -2.81 3.45 12.16
CA ILE A 74 -3.28 3.36 10.76
C ILE A 74 -2.25 3.97 9.81
N GLN A 75 -1.72 5.16 10.13
CA GLN A 75 -0.67 5.81 9.31
C GLN A 75 0.62 4.97 9.21
N GLN A 76 0.96 4.17 10.22
CA GLN A 76 2.08 3.25 10.13
C GLN A 76 1.78 2.09 9.17
N TYR A 77 0.57 1.54 9.17
CA TYR A 77 0.16 0.54 8.18
C TYR A 77 0.15 1.11 6.75
N GLU A 78 -0.28 2.36 6.56
CA GLU A 78 -0.35 3.02 5.25
C GLU A 78 1.01 3.12 4.52
N GLN A 79 2.12 2.86 5.20
CA GLN A 79 3.43 2.75 4.55
C GLN A 79 3.47 1.62 3.50
N TYR A 80 2.76 0.52 3.72
CA TYR A 80 2.76 -0.66 2.83
C TYR A 80 1.37 -1.16 2.45
N PHE A 81 0.33 -0.72 3.14
CA PHE A 81 -1.05 -1.12 2.90
C PHE A 81 -1.85 0.05 2.34
N SER A 82 -2.91 -0.23 1.57
CA SER A 82 -3.85 0.81 1.16
C SER A 82 -4.50 1.46 2.39
N PRO A 83 -5.01 2.71 2.30
CA PRO A 83 -5.70 3.34 3.43
C PRO A 83 -6.88 2.52 3.95
N GLU A 84 -7.68 1.95 3.04
CA GLU A 84 -8.81 1.10 3.39
C GLU A 84 -8.38 -0.20 4.10
N LEU A 85 -7.33 -0.85 3.59
CA LEU A 85 -6.81 -2.06 4.23
C LEU A 85 -6.13 -1.76 5.56
N SER A 86 -5.45 -0.62 5.70
CA SER A 86 -4.80 -0.18 6.95
C SER A 86 -5.81 -0.05 8.09
N GLU A 87 -6.98 0.53 7.81
CA GLU A 87 -8.07 0.60 8.78
C GLU A 87 -8.66 -0.79 9.07
N THR A 88 -8.81 -1.64 8.05
CA THR A 88 -9.30 -3.02 8.20
C THR A 88 -8.38 -3.85 9.10
N ILE A 89 -7.07 -3.79 8.89
CA ILE A 89 -6.05 -4.45 9.72
C ILE A 89 -6.15 -3.97 11.16
N PHE A 90 -6.20 -2.65 11.38
CA PHE A 90 -6.33 -2.11 12.73
C PHE A 90 -7.58 -2.65 13.43
N ASN A 91 -8.74 -2.53 12.79
CA ASN A 91 -10.01 -2.97 13.37
C ASN A 91 -10.07 -4.50 13.56
N SER A 92 -9.28 -5.27 12.83
CA SER A 92 -9.18 -6.73 12.99
C SER A 92 -8.24 -7.16 14.10
N LEU A 93 -7.21 -6.36 14.44
CA LEU A 93 -6.15 -6.78 15.37
C LEU A 93 -6.24 -6.11 16.74
N TYR A 94 -6.82 -4.91 16.83
CA TYR A 94 -6.84 -4.13 18.06
C TYR A 94 -8.23 -4.12 18.70
N ASP A 95 -8.27 -4.51 19.96
CA ASP A 95 -9.43 -4.37 20.83
C ASP A 95 -9.40 -3.03 21.57
N LYS A 96 -10.57 -2.40 21.68
CA LYS A 96 -10.73 -1.18 22.48
C LYS A 96 -10.74 -1.54 23.97
N THR A 97 -9.95 -0.83 24.74
CA THR A 97 -9.83 -0.93 26.21
C THR A 97 -10.15 0.41 26.86
N ASP A 98 -10.17 0.45 28.20
CA ASP A 98 -10.39 1.69 28.96
C ASP A 98 -9.28 2.74 28.76
N THR A 99 -8.06 2.30 28.40
CA THR A 99 -6.88 3.17 28.30
C THR A 99 -6.41 3.40 26.86
N GLY A 100 -7.08 2.80 25.87
CA GLY A 100 -6.70 2.91 24.47
C GLY A 100 -7.05 1.64 23.71
N TRP A 101 -6.10 1.16 22.90
CA TRP A 101 -6.24 -0.01 22.05
C TRP A 101 -5.09 -0.98 22.30
N LEU A 102 -5.39 -2.27 22.27
CA LEU A 102 -4.44 -3.33 22.55
C LEU A 102 -4.67 -4.49 21.58
N VAL A 103 -3.58 -5.06 21.04
CA VAL A 103 -3.63 -6.35 20.35
C VAL A 103 -3.69 -7.47 21.40
N PRO A 104 -4.71 -8.33 21.39
CA PRO A 104 -4.80 -9.46 22.32
C PRO A 104 -3.62 -10.43 22.18
N ASP A 105 -3.13 -10.97 23.30
CA ASP A 105 -2.01 -11.92 23.33
C ASP A 105 -2.24 -13.18 22.47
N SER A 106 -3.52 -13.53 22.19
CA SER A 106 -3.90 -14.68 21.37
C SER A 106 -3.62 -14.49 19.88
N ASP A 107 -3.63 -13.25 19.39
CA ASP A 107 -3.56 -12.94 17.96
C ASP A 107 -2.13 -12.67 17.47
N ALA A 108 -1.21 -12.37 18.39
CA ALA A 108 0.20 -12.06 18.13
C ALA A 108 0.44 -10.98 17.06
N GLY A 109 -0.59 -10.22 16.66
CA GLY A 109 -0.50 -9.15 15.65
C GLY A 109 -0.08 -9.63 14.25
N LEU A 110 -0.24 -10.92 13.94
CA LEU A 110 0.25 -11.50 12.68
C LEU A 110 -0.66 -11.16 11.50
N ILE A 111 -0.07 -10.56 10.46
CA ILE A 111 -0.79 -10.24 9.21
C ILE A 111 -0.64 -11.38 8.19
N PHE A 112 0.59 -11.82 7.92
CA PHE A 112 0.91 -13.01 7.13
C PHE A 112 2.29 -13.54 7.52
N VAL A 113 2.58 -14.80 7.17
CA VAL A 113 3.89 -15.43 7.41
C VAL A 113 4.63 -15.54 6.09
N VAL A 114 5.83 -14.95 5.99
CA VAL A 114 6.64 -15.15 4.78
C VAL A 114 7.15 -16.58 4.75
N LEU A 115 6.44 -17.43 4.01
CA LEU A 115 6.84 -18.81 3.78
C LEU A 115 7.98 -18.82 2.76
N GLY A 116 9.21 -19.02 3.24
CA GLY A 116 10.36 -19.20 2.35
C GLY A 116 10.22 -20.46 1.46
N LYS A 117 11.13 -20.60 0.49
CA LYS A 117 11.14 -21.65 -0.55
C LYS A 117 11.15 -23.13 -0.07
N SER A 118 11.15 -23.43 1.23
CA SER A 118 11.53 -24.75 1.76
C SER A 118 10.56 -25.41 2.73
N ASN A 119 9.37 -24.86 2.99
CA ASN A 119 8.39 -25.54 3.85
C ASN A 119 7.53 -26.47 3.01
N GLU A 120 7.88 -27.76 2.96
CA GLU A 120 7.14 -28.79 2.18
C GLU A 120 5.66 -28.96 2.61
N SER A 121 5.27 -28.41 3.77
CA SER A 121 3.93 -28.46 4.36
C SER A 121 3.14 -27.15 4.21
N SER A 122 3.64 -26.21 3.41
CA SER A 122 2.95 -24.96 3.13
C SER A 122 3.22 -24.55 1.69
N ALA A 123 2.19 -24.10 0.99
CA ALA A 123 2.28 -23.76 -0.42
C ALA A 123 2.10 -22.26 -0.61
N THR A 124 2.94 -21.66 -1.44
CA THR A 124 2.78 -20.27 -1.88
C THR A 124 2.55 -20.25 -3.38
N GLU A 125 1.42 -19.71 -3.79
CA GLU A 125 1.05 -19.54 -5.20
C GLU A 125 1.14 -18.06 -5.58
N PHE A 126 1.76 -17.78 -6.73
CA PHE A 126 1.90 -16.43 -7.28
C PHE A 126 1.18 -16.32 -8.61
N GLU A 127 0.36 -15.28 -8.76
CA GLU A 127 -0.26 -14.89 -10.02
C GLU A 127 0.20 -13.47 -10.37
N PHE A 128 1.13 -13.36 -11.33
CA PHE A 128 1.66 -12.08 -11.82
C PHE A 128 0.78 -11.52 -12.94
N LYS A 129 0.24 -10.33 -12.73
CA LYS A 129 -0.50 -9.53 -13.71
C LYS A 129 0.31 -8.29 -14.07
N GLU A 130 -0.21 -7.47 -14.99
CA GLU A 130 0.48 -6.26 -15.45
C GLU A 130 0.68 -5.22 -14.33
N ASP A 131 -0.38 -5.03 -13.53
CA ASP A 131 -0.51 -4.00 -12.49
C ASP A 131 -0.50 -4.57 -11.06
N SER A 132 -0.49 -5.89 -10.92
CA SER A 132 -0.69 -6.55 -9.63
C SER A 132 -0.04 -7.92 -9.53
N ILE A 133 0.21 -8.35 -8.30
CA ILE A 133 0.64 -9.70 -7.96
C ILE A 133 -0.30 -10.21 -6.89
N ARG A 134 -1.02 -11.30 -7.18
CA ARG A 134 -1.85 -12.00 -6.20
C ARG A 134 -1.05 -13.16 -5.61
N ILE A 135 -1.12 -13.29 -4.29
CA ILE A 135 -0.31 -14.22 -3.51
C ILE A 135 -1.26 -14.98 -2.61
N ARG A 136 -1.18 -16.32 -2.67
CA ARG A 136 -1.97 -17.20 -1.82
C ARG A 136 -1.04 -18.12 -1.06
N GLU A 137 -1.08 -18.03 0.26
CA GLU A 137 -0.35 -18.89 1.18
C GLU A 137 -1.32 -19.89 1.80
N THR A 138 -1.03 -21.17 1.67
CA THR A 138 -1.81 -22.27 2.27
C THR A 138 -0.96 -22.95 3.33
N TYR A 139 -1.54 -23.17 4.51
CA TYR A 139 -0.83 -23.73 5.67
C TYR A 139 -1.44 -25.09 6.07
N ASP A 140 -0.63 -26.15 6.15
CA ASP A 140 -1.11 -27.46 6.66
C ASP A 140 -1.43 -27.43 8.16
N MET A 141 -0.81 -26.53 8.92
CA MET A 141 -1.03 -26.37 10.36
C MET A 141 -0.87 -24.88 10.76
N GLY A 142 -1.96 -24.24 11.20
CA GLY A 142 -2.00 -22.83 11.59
C GLY A 142 -3.37 -22.37 12.08
N MET A 143 -3.50 -21.08 12.47
CA MET A 143 -4.80 -20.48 12.82
C MET A 143 -5.73 -20.30 11.62
N TYR A 144 -5.17 -20.23 10.41
CA TYR A 144 -5.88 -20.05 9.14
C TYR A 144 -5.48 -21.16 8.17
N ASN A 145 -6.41 -21.60 7.34
CA ASN A 145 -6.16 -22.58 6.28
C ASN A 145 -5.43 -21.92 5.10
N ALA A 146 -5.78 -20.66 4.81
CA ALA A 146 -5.08 -19.85 3.83
C ALA A 146 -5.11 -18.36 4.15
N ILE A 147 -4.11 -17.64 3.67
CA ILE A 147 -4.10 -16.18 3.62
C ILE A 147 -3.85 -15.78 2.16
N GLU A 148 -4.67 -14.88 1.64
CA GLU A 148 -4.53 -14.32 0.31
C GLU A 148 -4.35 -12.80 0.38
N TYR A 149 -3.43 -12.27 -0.41
CA TYR A 149 -3.19 -10.83 -0.49
C TYR A 149 -2.73 -10.40 -1.88
N THR A 150 -3.01 -9.13 -2.22
CA THR A 150 -2.71 -8.53 -3.53
C THR A 150 -1.74 -7.37 -3.35
N ILE A 151 -0.62 -7.38 -4.08
CA ILE A 151 0.27 -6.23 -4.24
C ILE A 151 -0.14 -5.49 -5.52
N SER A 152 -0.55 -4.23 -5.41
CA SER A 152 -0.82 -3.31 -6.54
C SER A 152 0.36 -2.38 -6.79
N PHE A 153 0.55 -2.03 -8.06
CA PHE A 153 1.60 -1.14 -8.54
C PHE A 153 1.07 0.18 -9.13
N ASP A 154 -0.24 0.41 -9.10
CA ASP A 154 -0.92 1.53 -9.76
C ASP A 154 -0.46 2.90 -9.30
N THR A 155 0.14 2.98 -8.11
CA THR A 155 0.60 4.24 -7.49
C THR A 155 2.09 4.54 -7.72
N GLY A 156 2.79 3.69 -8.48
CA GLY A 156 4.25 3.78 -8.71
C GLY A 156 5.10 3.24 -7.56
N LYS A 157 4.48 2.77 -6.47
CA LYS A 157 5.08 1.99 -5.38
C LYS A 157 4.26 0.71 -5.17
N PRO A 158 4.89 -0.44 -4.88
CA PRO A 158 4.15 -1.64 -4.46
C PRO A 158 3.41 -1.39 -3.14
N ILE A 159 2.10 -1.61 -3.13
CA ILE A 159 1.21 -1.47 -1.98
C ILE A 159 0.31 -2.70 -1.89
N ILE A 160 0.11 -3.24 -0.69
CA ILE A 160 -0.82 -4.34 -0.46
C ILE A 160 -2.24 -3.76 -0.35
N THR A 161 -3.16 -4.22 -1.18
CA THR A 161 -4.53 -3.68 -1.27
C THR A 161 -5.58 -4.59 -0.68
N ASP A 162 -5.34 -5.90 -0.69
CA ASP A 162 -6.28 -6.91 -0.20
C ASP A 162 -5.60 -7.84 0.79
N TRP A 163 -6.39 -8.32 1.75
CA TRP A 163 -5.98 -9.30 2.74
C TRP A 163 -7.18 -10.12 3.19
N ILE A 164 -7.19 -11.39 2.82
CA ILE A 164 -8.27 -12.33 3.05
C ILE A 164 -7.72 -13.49 3.89
N ARG A 165 -8.39 -13.79 4.99
CA ARG A 165 -8.09 -14.90 5.89
C ARG A 165 -9.20 -15.95 5.78
N GLU A 166 -8.85 -17.20 5.46
CA GLU A 166 -9.79 -18.34 5.28
C GLU A 166 -9.50 -19.49 6.25
#